data_AF-A0AAJ8JN86-F1
#
_entry.id   AF-A0AAJ8JN86-F1
#
_cell.length_a   1.000
_cell.length_b   1.000
_cell.length_c   1.000
_cell.angle_alpha   90.00
_cell.angle_beta   90.00
_cell.angle_gamma   90.00
#
_symmetry.space_group_name_H-M   'P 1'
#
loop_
_entity.id
_entity.type
_entity.pdbx_description
1 polymer ?
#
loop_
_entity_poly.entity_id
_entity_poly.type
_entity_poly.pdbx_seq_one_letter_code
_entity_poly.pdbx_strand_id
1 'polypeptide(L)'
;MVITVHQLGLERLGKVLIRAWLKGAAISFGRSTVYRFTAIVTVSTMAIADCEPPAHLNGVISKPHTQTLLLLGYKYDCMNMIENYNGPGSPYRCMKAFICLASLAHHPFWTAEELPWPNDLFLSHESPSDLLHLMCRQGGHIFLLPSSQSPHYAMHHGPARYCKFSYSSIFGFSCPTGNMDLGQLVESQIWYLRVHKISPKRKLPSSERGWAVHGQGADGRALVRNFSGPMSAGGDQEISWVRTVTAGGAVGLFDIPCRGSFGKREGQLIQAGPNSNVIFSRSILLSLLDEIEPSESWLATAIIGKPPVNNASQGW
;
A
#
# COMPACT_ATOMS: atom_id res chain seq x y z
N MET A 1 -19.47 -7.63 -27.99
CA MET A 1 -20.54 -6.83 -27.36
C MET A 1 -20.25 -5.37 -27.64
N VAL A 2 -20.94 -4.78 -28.62
CA VAL A 2 -20.80 -3.35 -28.96
C VAL A 2 -21.77 -2.61 -28.03
N ILE A 3 -21.23 -1.89 -27.05
CA ILE A 3 -22.04 -1.07 -26.14
C ILE A 3 -22.23 0.28 -26.84
N THR A 4 -23.46 0.58 -27.26
CA THR A 4 -23.82 1.88 -27.83
C THR A 4 -23.90 2.90 -26.68
N VAL A 5 -22.88 3.76 -26.56
CA VAL A 5 -22.83 4.78 -25.50
C VAL A 5 -23.56 6.03 -25.98
N HIS A 6 -24.64 6.42 -25.31
CA HIS A 6 -25.35 7.67 -25.60
C HIS A 6 -24.45 8.88 -25.33
N GLN A 7 -24.50 9.89 -26.22
CA GLN A 7 -23.67 11.10 -26.18
C GLN A 7 -23.80 11.92 -24.87
N LEU A 8 -24.98 11.88 -24.23
CA LEU A 8 -25.22 12.43 -22.88
C LEU A 8 -24.49 11.67 -21.76
N GLY A 9 -24.24 10.37 -21.95
CA GLY A 9 -23.46 9.54 -21.03
C GLY A 9 -21.96 9.89 -21.07
N LEU A 10 -21.45 10.32 -22.23
CA LEU A 10 -20.04 10.72 -22.44
C LEU A 10 -19.69 12.06 -21.77
N GLU A 11 -20.57 13.06 -21.81
CA GLU A 11 -20.35 14.34 -21.10
C GLU A 11 -20.39 14.17 -19.57
N ARG A 12 -21.24 13.27 -19.07
CA ARG A 12 -21.24 12.87 -17.66
C ARG A 12 -20.01 12.03 -17.29
N LEU A 13 -19.51 11.21 -18.22
CA LEU A 13 -18.28 10.41 -18.09
C LEU A 13 -17.05 11.27 -17.73
N GLY A 14 -16.99 12.52 -18.22
CA GLY A 14 -15.92 13.47 -17.91
C GLY A 14 -15.80 13.82 -16.42
N LYS A 15 -16.84 13.56 -15.62
CA LYS A 15 -16.86 13.79 -14.16
C LYS A 15 -16.68 12.51 -13.33
N VAL A 16 -16.84 11.36 -13.95
CA VAL A 16 -16.88 10.03 -13.33
C VAL A 16 -15.49 9.40 -13.38
N LEU A 17 -14.70 9.44 -12.29
CA LEU A 17 -13.65 8.45 -11.95
C LEU A 17 -13.31 8.55 -10.45
N ILE A 18 -12.45 7.80 -9.78
CA ILE A 18 -12.74 7.39 -8.37
C ILE A 18 -12.19 8.30 -7.26
N ARG A 19 -13.03 8.76 -6.32
CA ARG A 19 -12.60 9.57 -5.14
C ARG A 19 -11.83 8.76 -4.09
N ALA A 20 -12.21 7.50 -3.88
CA ALA A 20 -11.57 6.58 -2.92
C ALA A 20 -10.20 6.04 -3.40
N TRP A 21 -10.04 5.81 -4.70
CA TRP A 21 -8.79 5.33 -5.31
C TRP A 21 -7.80 6.47 -5.53
N LEU A 22 -8.25 7.63 -6.03
CA LEU A 22 -7.38 8.80 -6.27
C LEU A 22 -6.88 9.48 -4.99
N LYS A 23 -7.61 9.38 -3.87
CA LYS A 23 -7.14 9.83 -2.55
C LYS A 23 -6.27 8.79 -1.81
N GLY A 24 -5.93 7.65 -2.44
CA GLY A 24 -4.99 6.68 -1.87
C GLY A 24 -5.53 5.87 -0.68
N ALA A 25 -6.83 5.60 -0.62
CA ALA A 25 -7.43 4.83 0.49
C ALA A 25 -7.56 3.33 0.18
N ALA A 26 -7.36 2.89 -1.07
CA ALA A 26 -7.41 1.47 -1.43
C ALA A 26 -6.12 0.76 -1.01
N ILE A 27 -6.26 -0.29 -0.21
CA ILE A 27 -5.15 -1.18 0.15
C ILE A 27 -4.72 -1.94 -1.10
N SER A 28 -3.43 -1.86 -1.44
CA SER A 28 -2.83 -2.69 -2.49
C SER A 28 -2.69 -4.13 -1.98
N PHE A 29 -3.78 -4.89 -1.96
CA PHE A 29 -3.80 -6.29 -1.54
C PHE A 29 -4.63 -7.13 -2.50
N GLY A 30 -4.14 -8.33 -2.80
CA GLY A 30 -4.79 -9.28 -3.71
C GLY A 30 -4.19 -9.30 -5.11
N ARG A 31 -4.54 -10.35 -5.86
CA ARG A 31 -3.92 -10.65 -7.16
C ARG A 31 -4.30 -9.62 -8.23
N SER A 32 -5.52 -9.09 -8.15
CA SER A 32 -6.13 -8.21 -9.13
C SER A 32 -5.68 -6.74 -9.04
N THR A 33 -4.60 -6.46 -8.31
CA THR A 33 -4.14 -5.09 -8.02
C THR A 33 -3.81 -4.27 -9.28
N VAL A 34 -3.39 -4.92 -10.38
CA VAL A 34 -3.15 -4.26 -11.69
C VAL A 34 -4.44 -3.67 -12.29
N TYR A 35 -5.62 -4.15 -11.88
CA TYR A 35 -6.91 -3.69 -12.38
C TYR A 35 -7.49 -2.56 -11.51
N ARG A 36 -6.80 -1.42 -11.50
CA ARG A 36 -6.98 -0.23 -10.63
C ARG A 36 -8.42 0.15 -10.26
N PHE A 37 -9.38 0.00 -11.19
CA PHE A 37 -10.78 0.38 -10.98
C PHE A 37 -11.72 -0.79 -10.67
N THR A 38 -11.21 -2.02 -10.55
CA THR A 38 -12.05 -3.20 -10.29
C THR A 38 -12.71 -3.15 -8.92
N ALA A 39 -12.12 -2.43 -7.97
CA ALA A 39 -12.68 -2.24 -6.63
C ALA A 39 -14.09 -1.61 -6.64
N ILE A 40 -14.46 -0.87 -7.69
CA ILE A 40 -15.80 -0.25 -7.81
C ILE A 40 -16.77 -1.08 -8.66
N VAL A 41 -16.35 -2.21 -9.23
CA VAL A 41 -17.21 -3.05 -10.07
C VAL A 41 -18.47 -3.45 -9.33
N THR A 42 -18.37 -3.79 -8.04
CA THR A 42 -19.53 -4.14 -7.22
C THR A 42 -20.59 -3.04 -7.22
N VAL A 43 -20.19 -1.79 -6.95
CA VAL A 43 -21.10 -0.64 -6.94
C VAL A 43 -21.65 -0.39 -8.34
N SER A 44 -20.82 -0.51 -9.38
CA SER A 44 -21.26 -0.36 -10.77
C SER A 44 -22.24 -1.45 -11.21
N THR A 45 -22.13 -2.68 -10.71
CA THR A 45 -23.09 -3.75 -10.99
C THR A 45 -24.41 -3.57 -10.26
N MET A 46 -24.42 -2.97 -9.07
CA MET A 46 -25.67 -2.67 -8.36
C MET A 46 -26.61 -1.79 -9.19
N ALA A 47 -26.05 -0.85 -9.96
CA ALA A 47 -26.78 0.05 -10.86
C ALA A 47 -27.52 -0.64 -12.03
N ILE A 48 -27.20 -1.90 -12.33
CA ILE A 48 -27.83 -2.69 -13.40
C ILE A 48 -28.65 -3.83 -12.81
N ALA A 49 -28.30 -4.27 -11.60
CA ALA A 49 -29.05 -5.28 -10.86
C ALA A 49 -30.29 -4.68 -10.15
N ASP A 50 -30.59 -3.40 -10.35
CA ASP A 50 -31.64 -2.64 -9.65
C ASP A 50 -31.55 -2.77 -8.12
N CYS A 51 -30.33 -2.92 -7.60
CA CYS A 51 -30.05 -2.93 -6.17
C CYS A 51 -29.70 -1.52 -5.72
N GLU A 52 -30.38 -1.00 -4.69
CA GLU A 52 -29.98 0.26 -4.08
C GLU A 52 -28.61 0.11 -3.39
N PRO A 53 -27.60 0.92 -3.76
CA PRO A 53 -26.36 0.97 -2.99
C PRO A 53 -26.64 1.59 -1.62
N PRO A 54 -25.89 1.21 -0.57
CA PRO A 54 -25.86 1.95 0.69
C PRO A 54 -25.73 3.44 0.42
N ALA A 55 -26.51 4.28 1.11
CA ALA A 55 -26.66 5.72 0.83
C ALA A 55 -25.33 6.48 0.64
N HIS A 56 -24.26 6.03 1.28
CA HIS A 56 -22.92 6.61 1.26
C HIS A 56 -22.04 6.21 0.06
N LEU A 57 -22.48 5.26 -0.76
CA LEU A 57 -21.80 4.84 -1.99
C LEU A 57 -22.34 5.57 -3.23
N ASN A 58 -23.39 6.39 -3.08
CA ASN A 58 -23.86 7.31 -4.10
C ASN A 58 -22.79 8.39 -4.34
N GLY A 59 -22.26 8.45 -5.57
CA GLY A 59 -21.31 9.49 -5.96
C GLY A 59 -19.84 9.25 -5.58
N VAL A 60 -19.40 8.01 -5.33
CA VAL A 60 -17.96 7.65 -5.05
C VAL A 60 -16.99 7.94 -6.23
N ILE A 61 -17.46 8.65 -7.25
CA ILE A 61 -16.87 8.73 -8.56
C ILE A 61 -16.58 10.20 -8.95
N SER A 62 -15.50 10.79 -8.41
CA SER A 62 -14.84 12.00 -8.97
C SER A 62 -13.44 11.86 -9.66
N LYS A 63 -13.30 12.45 -10.86
CA LYS A 63 -12.09 12.88 -11.64
C LYS A 63 -11.36 11.87 -12.57
N PRO A 64 -11.15 12.21 -13.86
CA PRO A 64 -10.54 11.33 -14.86
C PRO A 64 -9.04 11.09 -14.66
N HIS A 65 -8.60 9.87 -14.98
CA HIS A 65 -7.20 9.51 -15.14
C HIS A 65 -6.71 10.11 -16.46
N THR A 66 -5.67 10.95 -16.42
CA THR A 66 -5.21 11.74 -17.57
C THR A 66 -4.37 10.95 -18.58
N GLN A 67 -4.14 9.66 -18.35
CA GLN A 67 -3.39 8.80 -19.27
C GLN A 67 -4.33 8.08 -20.23
N THR A 68 -4.03 8.18 -21.53
CA THR A 68 -4.79 7.56 -22.63
C THR A 68 -4.66 6.03 -22.68
N LEU A 69 -3.65 5.47 -22.02
CA LEU A 69 -3.37 4.03 -21.94
C LEU A 69 -3.25 3.61 -20.48
N LEU A 70 -3.90 2.49 -20.13
CA LEU A 70 -3.76 1.88 -18.81
C LEU A 70 -2.47 1.05 -18.76
N LEU A 71 -1.60 1.37 -17.79
CA LEU A 71 -0.26 0.79 -17.66
C LEU A 71 -0.24 -0.48 -16.78
N LEU A 72 0.79 -1.31 -16.95
CA LEU A 72 1.00 -2.54 -16.19
C LEU A 72 1.60 -2.24 -14.81
N GLY A 73 0.75 -2.06 -13.81
CA GLY A 73 1.17 -1.81 -12.43
C GLY A 73 0.04 -1.18 -11.61
N TYR A 74 0.35 -0.75 -10.39
CA TYR A 74 -0.67 -0.21 -9.47
C TYR A 74 -0.83 1.30 -9.51
N LYS A 75 0.08 2.09 -8.91
CA LYS A 75 0.01 3.56 -8.98
C LYS A 75 0.72 4.11 -10.22
N TYR A 76 1.75 3.40 -10.68
CA TYR A 76 2.57 3.71 -11.84
C TYR A 76 2.87 2.42 -12.62
N ASP A 77 3.54 2.54 -13.76
CA ASP A 77 3.99 1.37 -14.53
C ASP A 77 5.10 0.62 -13.79
N CYS A 78 4.90 -0.66 -13.53
CA CYS A 78 5.76 -1.43 -12.66
C CYS A 78 5.72 -2.92 -13.00
N MET A 79 6.58 -3.34 -13.92
CA MET A 79 6.63 -4.73 -14.38
C MET A 79 7.01 -5.71 -13.26
N ASN A 80 7.78 -5.29 -12.25
CA ASN A 80 8.09 -6.14 -11.10
C ASN A 80 6.84 -6.48 -10.25
N MET A 81 5.72 -5.79 -10.48
CA MET A 81 4.45 -5.93 -9.77
C MET A 81 3.38 -6.76 -10.52
N ILE A 82 3.69 -7.27 -11.72
CA ILE A 82 2.75 -8.12 -12.47
C ILE A 82 2.81 -9.59 -11.99
N GLU A 83 1.76 -10.35 -12.29
CA GLU A 83 1.65 -11.80 -12.06
C GLU A 83 1.71 -12.60 -13.36
N ASN A 84 1.85 -13.91 -13.25
CA ASN A 84 1.95 -14.88 -14.36
C ASN A 84 0.80 -14.81 -15.38
N TYR A 85 -0.35 -14.26 -14.99
CA TYR A 85 -1.54 -14.17 -15.83
C TYR A 85 -1.77 -12.75 -16.38
N ASN A 86 -0.87 -11.81 -16.10
CA ASN A 86 -0.93 -10.46 -16.63
C ASN A 86 -0.24 -10.38 -18.00
N GLY A 87 -0.82 -9.58 -18.88
CA GLY A 87 -0.30 -9.26 -20.20
C GLY A 87 -0.77 -7.87 -20.63
N PRO A 88 -0.37 -7.36 -21.81
CA PRO A 88 -0.61 -5.96 -22.19
C PRO A 88 -2.09 -5.50 -22.14
N GLY A 89 -3.03 -6.41 -22.43
CA GLY A 89 -4.47 -6.15 -22.34
C GLY A 89 -5.05 -6.25 -20.92
N SER A 90 -4.29 -6.71 -19.94
CA SER A 90 -4.76 -6.96 -18.58
C SER A 90 -5.35 -5.73 -17.90
N PRO A 91 -4.72 -4.54 -17.93
CA PRO A 91 -5.28 -3.36 -17.26
C PRO A 91 -6.71 -3.04 -17.71
N TYR A 92 -7.08 -3.34 -18.97
CA TYR A 92 -8.43 -3.13 -19.51
C TYR A 92 -9.51 -4.03 -18.89
N ARG A 93 -9.17 -5.05 -18.09
CA ARG A 93 -10.19 -5.76 -17.29
C ARG A 93 -10.89 -4.86 -16.29
N CYS A 94 -10.27 -3.73 -15.91
CA CYS A 94 -10.94 -2.72 -15.10
C CYS A 94 -12.13 -2.07 -15.81
N MET A 95 -12.30 -2.26 -17.13
CA MET A 95 -13.43 -1.72 -17.88
C MET A 95 -14.78 -2.27 -17.39
N LYS A 96 -14.79 -3.38 -16.65
CA LYS A 96 -15.97 -3.87 -15.91
C LYS A 96 -16.54 -2.82 -14.95
N ALA A 97 -15.72 -1.88 -14.47
CA ALA A 97 -16.17 -0.77 -13.63
C ALA A 97 -17.16 0.16 -14.36
N PHE A 98 -17.14 0.18 -15.69
CA PHE A 98 -18.04 1.00 -16.50
C PHE A 98 -19.33 0.28 -16.88
N ILE A 99 -19.60 -0.90 -16.31
CA ILE A 99 -20.83 -1.63 -16.62
C ILE A 99 -22.07 -0.78 -16.32
N CYS A 100 -22.04 0.07 -15.29
CA CYS A 100 -23.12 1.00 -14.93
C CYS A 100 -23.55 1.93 -16.07
N LEU A 101 -22.71 2.17 -17.08
CA LEU A 101 -23.07 2.95 -18.28
C LEU A 101 -24.20 2.32 -19.10
N ALA A 102 -24.51 1.04 -18.89
CA ALA A 102 -25.67 0.39 -19.48
C ALA A 102 -26.99 0.81 -18.80
N SER A 103 -26.94 1.45 -17.63
CA SER A 103 -28.12 1.93 -16.91
C SER A 103 -28.70 3.20 -17.56
N LEU A 104 -30.03 3.38 -17.46
CA LEU A 104 -30.74 4.52 -18.05
C LEU A 104 -30.26 5.85 -17.45
N ALA A 105 -30.25 6.93 -18.25
CA ALA A 105 -29.72 8.24 -17.83
C ALA A 105 -30.43 8.88 -16.63
N HIS A 106 -31.65 8.43 -16.32
CA HIS A 106 -32.48 8.87 -15.19
C HIS A 106 -32.45 7.92 -13.99
N HIS A 107 -31.70 6.81 -14.07
CA HIS A 107 -31.57 5.85 -12.97
C HIS A 107 -30.99 6.53 -11.71
N PRO A 108 -31.45 6.20 -10.50
CA PRO A 108 -30.99 6.79 -9.23
C PRO A 108 -29.47 6.83 -9.07
N PHE A 109 -28.75 5.84 -9.59
CA PHE A 109 -27.27 5.84 -9.64
C PHE A 109 -26.67 7.13 -10.23
N TRP A 110 -27.34 7.75 -11.20
CA TRP A 110 -26.89 8.99 -11.85
C TRP A 110 -27.51 10.26 -11.28
N THR A 111 -28.67 10.15 -10.63
CA THR A 111 -29.50 11.29 -10.23
C THR A 111 -29.54 11.52 -8.72
N ALA A 112 -29.15 10.54 -7.92
CA ALA A 112 -29.05 10.67 -6.48
C ALA A 112 -28.01 11.73 -6.09
N GLU A 113 -28.28 12.44 -5.00
CA GLU A 113 -27.34 13.39 -4.42
C GLU A 113 -26.10 12.66 -3.88
N GLU A 114 -24.89 13.15 -4.21
CA GLU A 114 -23.65 12.65 -3.63
C GLU A 114 -23.59 13.08 -2.16
N LEU A 115 -23.73 12.10 -1.25
CA LEU A 115 -23.58 12.35 0.17
C LEU A 115 -22.09 12.38 0.57
N PRO A 116 -21.73 13.14 1.62
CA PRO A 116 -20.38 13.10 2.17
C PRO A 116 -19.95 11.68 2.54
N TRP A 117 -18.64 11.41 2.41
CA TRP A 117 -18.10 10.14 2.88
C TRP A 117 -18.35 10.00 4.39
N PRO A 118 -18.96 8.89 4.83
CA PRO A 118 -19.35 8.70 6.23
C PRO A 118 -18.12 8.55 7.11
N ASN A 119 -18.17 9.22 8.26
CA ASN A 119 -17.12 9.14 9.27
C ASN A 119 -17.43 8.11 10.36
N ASP A 120 -18.64 7.55 10.34
CA ASP A 120 -19.31 6.78 11.39
C ASP A 120 -19.85 5.41 10.91
N LEU A 121 -19.66 5.04 9.64
CA LEU A 121 -20.13 3.77 9.06
C LEU A 121 -19.58 2.50 9.74
N PHE A 122 -18.49 2.61 10.49
CA PHE A 122 -17.83 1.48 11.13
C PHE A 122 -18.02 1.61 12.65
N LEU A 123 -19.01 0.90 13.17
CA LEU A 123 -19.23 0.73 14.61
C LEU A 123 -17.99 0.10 15.27
N SER A 124 -17.73 0.48 16.51
CA SER A 124 -16.72 -0.14 17.37
C SER A 124 -17.06 -1.61 17.63
N HIS A 125 -16.27 -2.51 17.04
CA HIS A 125 -16.05 -3.93 17.34
C HIS A 125 -17.21 -4.77 17.91
N GLU A 126 -17.71 -5.70 17.09
CA GLU A 126 -17.83 -7.09 17.55
C GLU A 126 -16.56 -7.83 17.11
N SER A 127 -16.07 -8.77 17.92
CA SER A 127 -14.97 -9.66 17.56
C SER A 127 -15.54 -11.03 17.22
N PRO A 128 -15.77 -11.36 15.93
CA PRO A 128 -16.12 -12.71 15.55
C PRO A 128 -15.00 -13.68 15.95
N SER A 129 -15.36 -14.92 16.29
CA SER A 129 -14.41 -15.98 16.68
C SER A 129 -13.44 -16.38 15.56
N ASP A 130 -13.76 -16.08 14.29
CA ASP A 130 -13.07 -16.60 13.10
C ASP A 130 -12.57 -15.47 12.17
N LEU A 131 -11.82 -14.51 12.72
CA LEU A 131 -11.26 -13.41 11.94
C LEU A 131 -10.11 -13.89 11.03
N LEU A 132 -10.40 -14.02 9.73
CA LEU A 132 -9.36 -14.24 8.71
C LEU A 132 -8.55 -12.98 8.44
N HIS A 133 -9.17 -11.80 8.47
CA HIS A 133 -8.56 -10.51 8.19
C HIS A 133 -9.15 -9.45 9.13
N LEU A 134 -8.34 -8.53 9.62
CA LEU A 134 -8.79 -7.37 10.39
C LEU A 134 -8.45 -6.07 9.64
N MET A 135 -9.43 -5.18 9.46
CA MET A 135 -9.21 -3.88 8.84
C MET A 135 -9.31 -2.77 9.88
N CYS A 136 -8.28 -1.94 9.99
CA CYS A 136 -8.27 -0.77 10.88
C CYS A 136 -8.33 0.52 10.06
N ARG A 137 -9.08 1.52 10.51
CA ARG A 137 -9.03 2.88 9.95
C ARG A 137 -8.67 3.88 11.04
N GLN A 138 -7.60 4.64 10.85
CA GLN A 138 -7.17 5.68 11.78
C GLN A 138 -6.54 6.86 11.02
N GLY A 139 -6.91 8.10 11.34
CA GLY A 139 -6.26 9.30 10.79
C GLY A 139 -6.27 9.42 9.25
N GLY A 140 -7.30 8.88 8.58
CA GLY A 140 -7.38 8.88 7.11
C GLY A 140 -6.61 7.73 6.42
N HIS A 141 -6.10 6.79 7.20
CA HIS A 141 -5.29 5.66 6.76
C HIS A 141 -6.01 4.34 7.07
N ILE A 142 -6.02 3.41 6.12
CA ILE A 142 -6.56 2.05 6.29
C ILE A 142 -5.44 1.00 6.33
N PHE A 143 -5.58 0.04 7.26
CA PHE A 143 -4.72 -1.14 7.41
C PHE A 143 -5.50 -2.39 7.14
N LEU A 144 -4.79 -3.39 6.64
CA LEU A 144 -5.23 -4.77 6.62
C LEU A 144 -4.23 -5.61 7.39
N LEU A 145 -4.73 -6.36 8.36
CA LEU A 145 -4.06 -7.38 9.15
C LEU A 145 -4.53 -8.75 8.70
N PRO A 146 -3.80 -9.43 7.80
CA PRO A 146 -4.16 -10.78 7.46
C PRO A 146 -3.78 -11.77 8.56
N SER A 147 -4.65 -12.74 8.81
CA SER A 147 -4.35 -13.93 9.59
C SER A 147 -3.67 -14.95 8.67
N SER A 148 -2.39 -15.24 8.95
CA SER A 148 -1.54 -16.29 8.36
C SER A 148 -1.95 -16.75 6.95
N GLN A 149 -1.36 -16.16 5.92
CA GLN A 149 -1.67 -16.49 4.52
C GLN A 149 -0.42 -16.91 3.78
N SER A 150 -0.55 -17.97 2.98
CA SER A 150 0.48 -18.42 2.04
C SER A 150 -0.12 -18.63 0.66
N PRO A 151 0.58 -18.25 -0.42
CA PRO A 151 0.19 -18.62 -1.78
C PRO A 151 0.02 -20.15 -1.89
N HIS A 152 -1.08 -20.59 -2.51
CA HIS A 152 -1.36 -22.01 -2.74
C HIS A 152 -0.77 -22.53 -4.07
N TYR A 153 -0.05 -21.68 -4.81
CA TYR A 153 0.64 -22.01 -6.06
C TYR A 153 1.79 -21.03 -6.31
N ALA A 154 2.63 -21.31 -7.32
CA ALA A 154 3.74 -20.45 -7.70
C ALA A 154 3.27 -19.09 -8.21
N MET A 155 3.61 -18.04 -7.46
CA MET A 155 3.26 -16.65 -7.76
C MET A 155 4.50 -15.79 -7.78
N HIS A 156 4.54 -14.79 -8.65
CA HIS A 156 5.69 -13.90 -8.75
C HIS A 156 5.76 -13.05 -7.48
N HIS A 157 6.87 -13.13 -6.75
CA HIS A 157 7.04 -12.49 -5.44
C HIS A 157 5.97 -12.84 -4.41
N GLY A 158 5.45 -14.08 -4.45
CA GLY A 158 4.33 -14.53 -3.61
C GLY A 158 4.42 -14.13 -2.14
N PRO A 159 5.50 -14.50 -1.41
CA PRO A 159 5.66 -14.12 -0.01
C PRO A 159 5.65 -12.60 0.21
N ALA A 160 6.38 -11.86 -0.62
CA ALA A 160 6.45 -10.41 -0.55
C ALA A 160 5.15 -9.70 -0.97
N ARG A 161 4.17 -10.40 -1.56
CA ARG A 161 2.86 -9.84 -1.95
C ARG A 161 1.73 -10.27 -1.04
N TYR A 162 1.77 -11.48 -0.49
CA TYR A 162 0.61 -12.11 0.16
C TYR A 162 0.87 -12.60 1.58
N CYS A 163 2.13 -12.62 2.05
CA CYS A 163 2.49 -13.13 3.38
C CYS A 163 2.92 -12.03 4.35
N LYS A 164 2.57 -10.77 4.11
CA LYS A 164 2.92 -9.71 5.06
C LYS A 164 1.99 -9.79 6.27
N PHE A 165 2.55 -9.48 7.43
CA PHE A 165 1.76 -9.25 8.63
C PHE A 165 0.73 -8.14 8.48
N SER A 166 0.93 -7.23 7.52
CA SER A 166 -0.02 -6.17 7.26
C SER A 166 0.26 -5.34 6.00
N TYR A 167 -0.77 -4.63 5.56
CA TYR A 167 -0.79 -3.74 4.40
C TYR A 167 -1.36 -2.38 4.75
N SER A 168 -0.98 -1.38 3.96
CA SER A 168 -1.38 0.01 4.14
C SER A 168 -1.90 0.60 2.84
N SER A 169 -2.88 1.48 2.97
CA SER A 169 -3.37 2.26 1.84
C SER A 169 -2.40 3.36 1.39
N ILE A 170 -1.50 3.82 2.26
CA ILE A 170 -0.64 5.00 2.06
C ILE A 170 0.82 4.63 1.74
N PHE A 171 1.32 3.63 2.45
CA PHE A 171 2.68 3.10 2.34
C PHE A 171 2.60 1.82 1.53
N GLY A 172 3.15 1.87 0.32
CA GLY A 172 3.17 0.73 -0.57
C GLY A 172 4.12 -0.34 -0.05
N PHE A 173 3.87 -1.58 -0.41
CA PHE A 173 4.85 -2.63 -0.18
C PHE A 173 5.83 -2.76 -1.35
N SER A 174 7.01 -3.33 -1.07
CA SER A 174 8.00 -3.65 -2.08
C SER A 174 8.06 -5.14 -2.38
N CYS A 175 8.25 -5.47 -3.65
CA CYS A 175 8.66 -6.77 -4.14
C CYS A 175 10.19 -6.77 -4.33
N PRO A 176 10.89 -7.83 -3.87
CA PRO A 176 12.32 -7.99 -4.10
C PRO A 176 12.65 -7.94 -5.60
N THR A 177 13.83 -7.44 -5.96
CA THR A 177 14.39 -7.62 -7.30
C THR A 177 15.15 -8.95 -7.43
N GLY A 178 15.44 -9.61 -6.31
CA GLY A 178 16.14 -10.88 -6.20
C GLY A 178 16.23 -11.31 -4.73
N ASN A 179 17.10 -12.27 -4.42
CA ASN A 179 17.33 -12.75 -3.06
C ASN A 179 18.82 -12.65 -2.67
N MET A 180 19.57 -11.72 -3.27
CA MET A 180 21.03 -11.63 -3.06
C MET A 180 21.37 -11.07 -1.67
N ASP A 181 20.54 -10.17 -1.14
CA ASP A 181 20.75 -9.58 0.17
C ASP A 181 19.42 -9.41 0.93
N LEU A 182 19.53 -9.28 2.25
CA LEU A 182 18.40 -9.02 3.15
C LEU A 182 17.75 -7.64 2.88
N GLY A 183 18.40 -6.78 2.09
CA GLY A 183 17.93 -5.51 1.53
C GLY A 183 16.57 -5.58 0.85
N GLN A 184 16.20 -6.76 0.37
CA GLN A 184 15.15 -6.93 -0.64
C GLN A 184 13.77 -7.35 -0.08
N LEU A 185 13.60 -7.56 1.23
CA LEU A 185 12.35 -8.02 1.89
C LEU A 185 11.67 -6.88 2.69
N VAL A 186 10.33 -6.81 2.79
CA VAL A 186 9.60 -5.70 3.50
C VAL A 186 8.28 -6.18 4.13
N GLU A 187 7.89 -5.65 5.30
CA GLU A 187 6.65 -5.93 6.07
C GLU A 187 6.12 -4.64 6.77
N SER A 188 4.82 -4.51 7.10
CA SER A 188 4.24 -3.14 7.15
C SER A 188 2.91 -2.86 7.96
N GLN A 189 2.91 -2.19 9.16
CA GLN A 189 1.72 -1.60 9.91
C GLN A 189 1.93 -0.23 10.67
N ILE A 190 0.90 0.64 10.91
CA ILE A 190 1.12 1.98 11.56
C ILE A 190 1.21 1.88 13.07
N TRP A 191 2.44 1.93 13.47
CA TRP A 191 2.94 1.53 14.75
C TRP A 191 2.49 0.15 15.23
N TYR A 192 3.47 -0.73 15.31
CA TYR A 192 3.31 -2.05 15.85
C TYR A 192 4.62 -2.42 16.50
N LEU A 193 4.49 -3.29 17.50
CA LEU A 193 5.62 -3.98 18.06
C LEU A 193 5.79 -5.28 17.29
N ARG A 194 6.98 -5.52 16.78
CA ARG A 194 7.38 -6.84 16.30
C ARG A 194 8.29 -7.46 17.32
N VAL A 195 7.95 -8.67 17.76
CA VAL A 195 8.79 -9.44 18.69
C VAL A 195 9.08 -10.79 18.07
N HIS A 196 10.36 -11.13 17.96
CA HIS A 196 10.82 -12.42 17.50
C HIS A 196 11.64 -13.12 18.57
N LYS A 197 11.30 -14.39 18.82
CA LYS A 197 12.17 -15.32 19.52
C LYS A 197 12.90 -16.15 18.45
N ILE A 198 14.22 -16.06 18.42
CA ILE A 198 15.07 -16.73 17.43
C ILE A 198 16.07 -17.61 18.17
N SER A 199 16.33 -18.81 17.67
CA SER A 199 17.29 -19.76 18.27
C SER A 199 18.10 -20.44 17.17
N PRO A 200 19.03 -19.70 16.54
CA PRO A 200 19.75 -20.22 15.40
C PRO A 200 20.92 -21.11 15.85
N LYS A 201 21.25 -22.11 15.03
CA LYS A 201 22.40 -23.02 15.27
C LYS A 201 23.73 -22.47 14.73
N ARG A 202 23.69 -21.32 14.06
CA ARG A 202 24.84 -20.65 13.45
C ARG A 202 24.63 -19.15 13.53
N LYS A 203 25.70 -18.39 13.33
CA LYS A 203 25.62 -16.94 13.23
C LYS A 203 24.80 -16.54 12.01
N LEU A 204 23.83 -15.63 12.19
CA LEU A 204 22.92 -15.18 11.14
C LEU A 204 22.93 -13.65 11.04
N PRO A 205 23.13 -13.07 9.85
CA PRO A 205 22.79 -11.68 9.63
C PRO A 205 21.28 -11.50 9.76
N SER A 206 20.86 -10.39 10.36
CA SER A 206 19.46 -10.05 10.57
C SER A 206 19.15 -8.66 10.05
N SER A 207 17.93 -8.48 9.58
CA SER A 207 17.42 -7.19 9.13
C SER A 207 15.94 -7.11 9.46
N GLU A 208 15.58 -6.24 10.41
CA GLU A 208 14.19 -5.90 10.69
C GLU A 208 13.81 -4.60 9.99
N ARG A 209 12.65 -4.58 9.34
CA ARG A 209 12.26 -3.48 8.45
C ARG A 209 10.86 -2.98 8.77
N GLY A 210 10.67 -1.69 8.52
CA GLY A 210 9.37 -1.05 8.61
C GLY A 210 8.82 -0.71 7.23
N TRP A 211 8.10 0.40 7.18
CA TRP A 211 7.45 0.88 5.98
C TRP A 211 8.43 1.36 4.91
N ALA A 212 8.13 1.02 3.66
CA ALA A 212 8.72 1.70 2.53
C ALA A 212 8.07 3.08 2.35
N VAL A 213 8.89 4.11 2.28
CA VAL A 213 8.46 5.51 2.10
C VAL A 213 8.89 6.06 0.76
N HIS A 214 8.31 7.19 0.38
CA HIS A 214 8.73 7.93 -0.80
C HIS A 214 10.21 8.31 -0.68
N GLY A 215 11.05 7.92 -1.63
CA GLY A 215 12.50 8.09 -1.52
C GLY A 215 13.02 9.52 -1.70
N GLN A 216 12.13 10.52 -1.74
CA GLN A 216 12.48 11.93 -1.99
C GLN A 216 11.94 12.84 -0.89
N GLY A 217 12.77 13.81 -0.49
CA GLY A 217 12.39 14.86 0.43
C GLY A 217 11.59 15.98 -0.24
N ALA A 218 11.32 17.05 0.51
CA ALA A 218 10.44 18.14 0.07
C ALA A 218 10.94 18.90 -1.18
N ASP A 219 12.25 18.91 -1.41
CA ASP A 219 12.90 19.52 -2.58
C ASP A 219 12.90 18.60 -3.82
N GLY A 220 12.26 17.44 -3.75
CA GLY A 220 12.22 16.43 -4.82
C GLY A 220 13.53 15.66 -5.02
N ARG A 221 14.56 15.94 -4.22
CA ARG A 221 15.84 15.22 -4.28
C ARG A 221 15.76 13.93 -3.47
N ALA A 222 16.61 12.97 -3.82
CA ALA A 222 16.68 11.70 -3.11
C ALA A 222 17.17 11.91 -1.67
N LEU A 223 16.54 11.22 -0.71
CA LEU A 223 16.98 11.21 0.70
C LEU A 223 18.25 10.36 0.90
N VAL A 224 18.46 9.32 0.10
CA VAL A 224 19.66 8.46 0.10
C VAL A 224 20.10 8.25 -1.35
N ARG A 225 21.42 8.26 -1.62
CA ARG A 225 21.97 7.98 -2.96
C ARG A 225 23.17 7.04 -2.88
N ASN A 226 23.18 6.04 -3.77
CA ASN A 226 24.39 5.26 -4.08
C ASN A 226 25.24 5.84 -5.25
N PHE A 227 24.72 6.81 -6.02
CA PHE A 227 25.29 7.21 -7.34
C PHE A 227 25.51 8.74 -7.55
N SER A 228 25.76 9.53 -6.48
CA SER A 228 26.14 10.97 -6.47
C SER A 228 25.04 12.02 -6.75
N GLY A 229 25.24 13.24 -6.21
CA GLY A 229 24.36 14.43 -6.28
C GLY A 229 23.84 14.90 -4.90
N PRO A 230 23.25 16.11 -4.79
CA PRO A 230 22.78 16.62 -3.50
C PRO A 230 21.66 15.74 -2.92
N MET A 231 21.77 15.43 -1.62
CA MET A 231 20.75 14.73 -0.84
C MET A 231 19.74 15.74 -0.27
N SER A 232 18.50 15.28 -0.07
CA SER A 232 17.50 16.02 0.68
C SER A 232 17.65 15.76 2.18
N ALA A 233 17.26 16.72 3.02
CA ALA A 233 17.16 16.52 4.45
C ALA A 233 15.93 15.67 4.80
N GLY A 234 15.97 14.99 5.96
CA GLY A 234 14.85 14.21 6.47
C GLY A 234 15.13 12.71 6.60
N GLY A 235 16.39 12.28 6.64
CA GLY A 235 16.76 10.90 6.96
C GLY A 235 17.79 10.89 8.08
N ASP A 236 17.49 10.19 9.17
CA ASP A 236 18.35 10.07 10.35
C ASP A 236 18.67 8.59 10.57
N GLN A 237 19.95 8.26 10.75
CA GLN A 237 20.48 6.90 10.93
C GLN A 237 21.34 6.88 12.17
N GLU A 238 20.95 6.08 13.16
CA GLU A 238 21.64 5.97 14.45
C GLU A 238 21.67 4.53 14.93
N ILE A 239 22.47 4.27 15.96
CA ILE A 239 22.35 3.00 16.70
C ILE A 239 20.96 2.97 17.38
N SER A 240 20.34 1.80 17.36
CA SER A 240 19.01 1.52 17.91
C SER A 240 17.84 2.12 17.15
N TRP A 241 18.03 3.09 16.25
CA TRP A 241 16.88 3.72 15.59
C TRP A 241 17.21 4.34 14.24
N VAL A 242 16.18 4.44 13.42
CA VAL A 242 16.27 5.05 12.10
C VAL A 242 14.95 5.74 11.78
N ARG A 243 15.01 6.90 11.13
CA ARG A 243 13.83 7.70 10.79
C ARG A 243 13.94 8.29 9.40
N THR A 244 12.77 8.48 8.78
CA THR A 244 12.62 9.32 7.59
C THR A 244 11.42 10.25 7.71
N VAL A 245 11.53 11.42 7.10
CA VAL A 245 10.44 12.36 6.82
C VAL A 245 10.52 12.69 5.34
N THR A 246 9.44 12.41 4.62
CA THR A 246 9.35 12.56 3.17
C THR A 246 8.07 13.31 2.79
N ALA A 247 7.94 13.68 1.52
CA ALA A 247 6.65 14.13 0.98
C ALA A 247 5.53 13.06 1.13
N GLY A 248 5.90 11.78 1.25
CA GLY A 248 4.98 10.66 1.45
C GLY A 248 4.65 10.34 2.91
N GLY A 249 5.07 11.18 3.87
CA GLY A 249 4.90 10.96 5.31
C GLY A 249 6.21 10.63 6.02
N ALA A 250 6.11 10.27 7.30
CA ALA A 250 7.27 9.89 8.10
C ALA A 250 7.16 8.46 8.63
N VAL A 251 8.31 7.81 8.76
CA VAL A 251 8.44 6.46 9.28
C VAL A 251 9.64 6.41 10.21
N GLY A 252 9.52 5.68 11.30
CA GLY A 252 10.60 5.43 12.25
C GLY A 252 10.64 3.97 12.67
N LEU A 253 11.83 3.45 12.95
CA LEU A 253 12.05 2.19 13.63
C LEU A 253 12.86 2.48 14.89
N PHE A 254 12.51 1.79 15.97
CA PHE A 254 13.21 1.81 17.23
C PHE A 254 13.40 0.38 17.74
N ASP A 255 14.66 0.02 17.96
CA ASP A 255 15.11 -1.22 18.57
C ASP A 255 14.82 -1.15 20.07
N ILE A 256 13.89 -1.98 20.53
CA ILE A 256 13.51 -2.03 21.94
C ILE A 256 14.45 -3.01 22.65
N PRO A 257 15.20 -2.55 23.66
CA PRO A 257 15.97 -3.46 24.51
C PRO A 257 15.04 -4.48 25.15
N CYS A 258 15.27 -5.77 24.92
CA CYS A 258 14.46 -6.84 25.48
C CYS A 258 15.32 -8.08 25.77
N ARG A 259 15.11 -8.71 26.94
CA ARG A 259 15.72 -9.99 27.37
C ARG A 259 17.15 -10.23 26.84
N GLY A 260 18.10 -9.34 27.19
CA GLY A 260 19.52 -9.49 26.83
C GLY A 260 19.94 -8.81 25.52
N SER A 261 19.00 -8.36 24.68
CA SER A 261 19.29 -7.41 23.61
C SER A 261 19.39 -5.98 24.19
N PHE A 262 20.50 -5.30 23.91
CA PHE A 262 20.80 -3.97 24.45
C PHE A 262 20.28 -2.81 23.60
N GLY A 263 19.46 -3.08 22.57
CA GLY A 263 19.06 -2.05 21.64
C GLY A 263 20.28 -1.52 20.87
N LYS A 264 21.06 -2.37 20.21
CA LYS A 264 22.33 -1.99 19.56
C LYS A 264 22.31 -2.13 18.05
N ARG A 265 21.16 -2.46 17.47
CA ARG A 265 21.05 -2.71 16.04
C ARG A 265 21.29 -1.43 15.26
N GLU A 266 22.05 -1.54 14.17
CA GLU A 266 22.41 -0.40 13.35
C GLU A 266 21.19 0.04 12.53
N GLY A 267 20.75 1.27 12.74
CA GLY A 267 19.68 1.89 11.96
C GLY A 267 20.19 2.40 10.63
N GLN A 268 19.65 1.86 9.53
CA GLN A 268 20.08 2.21 8.17
C GLN A 268 18.91 2.53 7.24
N LEU A 269 19.12 3.53 6.38
CA LEU A 269 18.25 3.88 5.27
C LEU A 269 18.77 3.23 3.99
N ILE A 270 18.04 2.24 3.49
CA ILE A 270 18.40 1.48 2.31
C ILE A 270 17.58 1.97 1.12
N GLN A 271 18.25 2.49 0.10
CA GLN A 271 17.61 2.84 -1.16
C GLN A 271 17.11 1.56 -1.85
N ALA A 272 15.80 1.40 -1.98
CA ALA A 272 15.24 0.27 -2.71
C ALA A 272 15.54 0.39 -4.21
N GLY A 273 15.68 -0.75 -4.88
CA GLY A 273 15.82 -0.79 -6.33
C GLY A 273 14.66 -0.02 -7.01
N PRO A 274 14.92 0.66 -8.15
CA PRO A 274 13.86 1.33 -8.88
C PRO A 274 12.77 0.33 -9.27
N ASN A 275 11.52 0.77 -9.26
CA ASN A 275 10.35 -0.06 -9.61
C ASN A 275 10.17 -1.33 -8.73
N SER A 276 10.71 -1.33 -7.52
CA SER A 276 10.50 -2.42 -6.54
C SER A 276 9.26 -2.22 -5.68
N ASN A 277 8.73 -0.99 -5.56
CA ASN A 277 7.60 -0.67 -4.66
C ASN A 277 6.29 -0.42 -5.42
N VAL A 278 5.15 -0.82 -4.88
CA VAL A 278 3.85 -0.74 -5.57
C VAL A 278 3.26 0.67 -5.66
N ILE A 279 3.69 1.59 -4.79
CA ILE A 279 3.20 2.98 -4.74
C ILE A 279 4.26 3.98 -5.21
N PHE A 280 5.54 3.76 -4.89
CA PHE A 280 6.61 4.73 -5.14
C PHE A 280 7.63 4.16 -6.14
N SER A 281 7.91 4.87 -7.23
CA SER A 281 8.93 4.46 -8.21
C SER A 281 10.36 4.50 -7.65
N ARG A 282 10.57 5.38 -6.65
CA ARG A 282 11.78 5.45 -5.82
C ARG A 282 11.34 5.38 -4.36
N SER A 283 11.75 4.33 -3.67
CA SER A 283 11.43 4.14 -2.25
C SER A 283 12.69 3.95 -1.42
N ILE A 284 12.57 4.25 -0.13
CA ILE A 284 13.58 3.98 0.88
C ILE A 284 12.99 3.03 1.91
N LEU A 285 13.83 2.09 2.35
CA LEU A 285 13.54 1.08 3.36
C LEU A 285 14.34 1.42 4.61
N LEU A 286 13.63 1.63 5.71
CA LEU A 286 14.24 1.77 7.01
C LEU A 286 14.49 0.37 7.57
N SER A 287 15.72 0.12 8.01
CA SER A 287 16.17 -1.19 8.48
C SER A 287 16.94 -1.07 9.79
N LEU A 288 16.74 -2.02 10.69
CA LEU A 288 17.61 -2.29 11.83
C LEU A 288 18.41 -3.55 11.50
N LEU A 289 19.73 -3.43 11.47
CA LEU A 289 20.66 -4.50 11.09
C LEU A 289 21.41 -5.01 12.32
N ASP A 290 21.64 -6.32 12.37
CA ASP A 290 22.43 -6.96 13.43
C ASP A 290 22.97 -8.32 12.98
N GLU A 291 23.88 -8.88 13.78
CA GLU A 291 24.27 -10.28 13.69
C GLU A 291 23.81 -11.07 14.92
N ILE A 292 22.99 -12.09 14.70
CA ILE A 292 22.49 -12.96 15.77
C ILE A 292 23.48 -14.12 15.96
N GLU A 293 24.00 -14.25 17.18
CA GLU A 293 24.88 -15.36 17.56
C GLU A 293 24.11 -16.69 17.69
N PRO A 294 24.79 -17.86 17.69
CA PRO A 294 24.18 -19.20 17.83
C PRO A 294 23.54 -19.49 19.20
N SER A 295 22.62 -18.65 19.66
CA SER A 295 21.97 -18.73 20.97
C SER A 295 20.52 -18.25 20.90
N GLU A 296 19.73 -18.58 21.92
CA GLU A 296 18.39 -17.99 22.04
C GLU A 296 18.50 -16.47 22.20
N SER A 297 17.87 -15.73 21.28
CA SER A 297 17.85 -14.28 21.23
C SER A 297 16.44 -13.76 21.02
N TRP A 298 16.15 -12.61 21.62
CA TRP A 298 14.89 -11.88 21.45
C TRP A 298 15.16 -10.58 20.72
N LEU A 299 14.41 -10.34 19.65
CA LEU A 299 14.40 -9.07 18.93
C LEU A 299 13.05 -8.41 19.16
N ALA A 300 13.06 -7.13 19.55
CA ALA A 300 11.85 -6.33 19.66
C ALA A 300 12.02 -5.02 18.91
N THR A 301 11.14 -4.73 17.96
CA THR A 301 11.18 -3.50 17.16
C THR A 301 9.85 -2.79 17.30
N ALA A 302 9.89 -1.52 17.70
CA ALA A 302 8.78 -0.60 17.48
C ALA A 302 8.94 0.03 16.10
N ILE A 303 7.94 -0.15 15.26
CA ILE A 303 7.83 0.57 14.00
C ILE A 303 6.85 1.71 14.24
N ILE A 304 6.97 2.83 13.54
CA ILE A 304 5.95 3.87 13.46
C ILE A 304 5.84 4.34 12.01
N GLY A 305 4.61 4.57 11.55
CA GLY A 305 4.35 5.27 10.31
C GLY A 305 3.30 6.32 10.58
N LYS A 306 3.53 7.55 10.13
CA LYS A 306 2.56 8.62 10.26
C LYS A 306 2.37 9.24 8.84
N PRO A 307 1.12 9.31 8.32
CA PRO A 307 0.83 9.80 6.96
C PRO A 307 0.90 11.33 6.76
N PRO A 308 1.26 11.83 5.58
CA PRO A 308 1.38 13.27 5.33
C PRO A 308 0.05 13.99 5.57
N VAL A 309 0.09 15.15 6.22
CA VAL A 309 -1.09 16.01 6.41
C VAL A 309 -1.08 17.06 5.30
N ASN A 310 -2.17 17.17 4.54
CA ASN A 310 -2.31 18.15 3.43
C ASN A 310 -1.19 18.12 2.38
N ASN A 311 -0.62 16.94 2.09
CA ASN A 311 0.55 16.78 1.21
C ASN A 311 1.80 17.56 1.67
N ALA A 312 1.85 17.98 2.93
CA ALA A 312 2.95 18.74 3.50
C ALA A 312 3.76 17.89 4.48
N SER A 313 5.08 18.00 4.38
CA SER A 313 6.04 17.45 5.33
C SER A 313 6.32 18.40 6.52
N GLN A 314 5.47 19.41 6.78
CA GLN A 314 5.64 20.32 7.91
C GLN A 314 5.04 19.72 9.20
N GLY A 315 5.79 19.76 10.31
CA GLY A 315 5.34 19.29 11.63
C GLY A 315 5.64 17.82 11.97
N TRP A 316 6.75 17.30 11.44
CA TRP A 316 7.17 15.90 11.55
C TRP A 316 8.41 15.70 12.38
#